data_AF-K9KFZ3-F1
#
_entry.id   AF-K9KFZ3-F1
#
_cell.length_a   1.000
_cell.length_b   1.000
_cell.length_c   1.000
_cell.angle_alpha   90.00
_cell.angle_beta   90.00
_cell.angle_gamma   90.00
#
_symmetry.space_group_name_H-M   'P 1'
#
loop_
_entity.id
_entity.type
_entity.pdbx_description
1 polymer ?
#
loop_
_entity_poly.entity_id
_entity_poly.type
_entity_poly.pdbx_seq_one_letter_code
_entity_poly.pdbx_strand_id
1 'polypeptide(L)'
;MEDCVLALETLFSVLLSLCRLMAPYTPFLTEMMYQNLKMLIDPVSVQDKDTLSIHYLMLPHVREELIDKKTESAVSRMQSVIELGRVIRDRKTIPIKYPLKEIVVIHRDPEALNDIKSLEKYIIEELNVRKVTLSTDKSKYGIRLRAEPDHMVLGKRLKGAFKVVMTAIKQLSSEELEQFQRRGTIVVEGHELHEEDIRLMCTFDQAASGTAQFEAHSDAQALVLLDVTPDQSMVDEGMAREVINRIQKLRKKCNLVPTDEITVYYKAKSEGEYLNNVIESHTEFIFATIKAPLKPYPVPTADKILIQEKTQLKGSDLEITLTRGSSVPGPACAYVNLNICTNGSEQG
;
A
#
# COMPACT_ATOMS: atom_id res chain seq x y z
N MET A 1 -14.88 10.65 13.29
CA MET A 1 -15.35 9.60 14.21
C MET A 1 -16.39 8.75 13.51
N GLU A 2 -17.34 9.37 12.81
CA GLU A 2 -18.34 8.71 11.94
C GLU A 2 -17.71 7.80 10.87
N ASP A 3 -16.72 8.27 10.11
CA ASP A 3 -16.04 7.42 9.09
C ASP A 3 -15.45 6.12 9.66
N CYS A 4 -14.91 6.17 10.89
CA CYS A 4 -14.35 5.00 11.55
C CYS A 4 -15.44 3.99 11.91
N VAL A 5 -16.60 4.49 12.38
CA VAL A 5 -17.75 3.65 12.70
C VAL A 5 -18.27 2.98 11.42
N LEU A 6 -18.48 3.73 10.35
CA LEU A 6 -18.95 3.20 9.06
C LEU A 6 -17.98 2.16 8.48
N ALA A 7 -16.66 2.40 8.58
CA ALA A 7 -15.64 1.45 8.14
C ALA A 7 -15.69 0.14 8.96
N LEU A 8 -15.86 0.24 10.28
CA LEU A 8 -15.98 -0.93 11.16
C LEU A 8 -17.28 -1.71 10.92
N GLU A 9 -18.41 -1.03 10.71
CA GLU A 9 -19.70 -1.65 10.37
C GLU A 9 -19.64 -2.38 9.03
N THR A 10 -19.01 -1.77 8.03
CA THR A 10 -18.80 -2.38 6.71
C THR A 10 -17.92 -3.61 6.83
N LEU A 11 -16.78 -3.50 7.53
CA LEU A 11 -15.86 -4.62 7.77
C LEU A 11 -16.56 -5.77 8.51
N PHE A 12 -17.32 -5.46 9.56
CA PHE A 12 -18.10 -6.43 10.31
C PHE A 12 -19.10 -7.16 9.41
N SER A 13 -19.86 -6.42 8.61
CA SER A 13 -20.87 -6.97 7.69
C SER A 13 -20.27 -7.90 6.64
N VAL A 14 -19.14 -7.50 6.06
CA VAL A 14 -18.39 -8.32 5.09
C VAL A 14 -17.86 -9.59 5.75
N LEU A 15 -17.24 -9.47 6.93
CA LEU A 15 -16.66 -10.60 7.65
C LEU A 15 -17.73 -11.62 8.06
N LEU A 16 -18.87 -11.17 8.59
CA LEU A 16 -19.99 -12.03 8.94
C LEU A 16 -20.56 -12.76 7.72
N SER A 17 -20.74 -12.04 6.61
CA SER A 17 -21.24 -12.62 5.35
C SER A 17 -20.27 -13.66 4.79
N LEU A 18 -18.97 -13.35 4.81
CA LEU A 18 -17.92 -14.27 4.37
C LEU A 18 -17.87 -15.51 5.26
N CYS A 19 -17.96 -15.37 6.59
CA CYS A 19 -18.02 -16.51 7.50
C CYS A 19 -19.22 -17.42 7.18
N ARG A 20 -20.41 -16.87 6.91
CA ARG A 20 -21.60 -17.66 6.54
C ARG A 20 -21.38 -18.41 5.21
N LEU A 21 -20.82 -17.74 4.20
CA LEU A 21 -20.51 -18.36 2.90
C LEU A 21 -19.45 -19.46 3.01
N MET A 22 -18.46 -19.27 3.88
CA MET A 22 -17.35 -20.20 4.08
C MET A 22 -17.69 -21.37 5.02
N ALA A 23 -18.80 -21.29 5.77
CA ALA A 23 -19.15 -22.29 6.78
C ALA A 23 -19.20 -23.75 6.26
N PRO A 24 -19.71 -24.03 5.05
CA PRO A 24 -19.68 -25.38 4.48
C PRO A 24 -18.26 -25.89 4.17
N TYR A 25 -17.28 -25.01 3.98
CA TYR A 25 -15.92 -25.34 3.58
C TYR A 25 -14.95 -25.39 4.76
N THR A 26 -15.08 -24.46 5.71
CA THR A 26 -14.16 -24.29 6.85
C THR A 26 -14.90 -24.21 8.20
N PRO A 27 -15.72 -25.22 8.55
CA PRO A 27 -16.78 -25.12 9.56
C PRO A 27 -16.30 -24.74 10.96
N PHE A 28 -15.14 -25.26 11.39
CA PHE A 28 -14.59 -24.95 12.72
C PHE A 28 -14.02 -23.54 12.82
N LEU A 29 -13.38 -23.07 11.74
CA LEU A 29 -12.80 -21.72 11.71
C LEU A 29 -13.90 -20.67 11.66
N THR A 30 -14.90 -20.85 10.79
CA THR A 30 -16.02 -19.93 10.68
C THR A 30 -16.88 -19.91 11.93
N GLU A 31 -17.07 -21.06 12.59
CA GLU A 31 -17.77 -21.13 13.88
C GLU A 31 -17.01 -20.33 14.95
N MET A 32 -15.70 -20.55 15.11
CA MET A 32 -14.89 -19.80 16.06
C MET A 32 -14.92 -18.28 15.79
N MET A 33 -14.82 -17.87 14.53
CA MET A 33 -14.93 -16.46 14.16
C MET A 33 -16.33 -15.89 14.46
N TYR A 34 -17.39 -16.63 14.09
CA TYR A 34 -18.76 -16.22 14.35
C TYR A 34 -19.08 -16.06 15.83
N GLN A 35 -18.62 -16.99 16.68
CA GLN A 35 -18.82 -16.89 18.13
C GLN A 35 -18.20 -15.62 18.73
N ASN A 36 -17.11 -15.12 18.16
CA ASN A 36 -16.53 -13.84 18.58
C ASN A 36 -17.32 -12.65 18.02
N LEU A 37 -17.73 -12.72 16.75
CA LEU A 37 -18.46 -11.64 16.09
C LEU A 37 -19.87 -11.46 16.65
N LYS A 38 -20.56 -12.54 17.01
CA LYS A 38 -21.94 -12.48 17.50
C LYS A 38 -22.08 -11.68 18.80
N MET A 39 -21.01 -11.58 19.60
CA MET A 39 -21.01 -10.77 20.83
C MET A 39 -21.21 -9.27 20.56
N LEU A 40 -20.92 -8.83 19.33
CA LEU A 40 -21.07 -7.45 18.90
C LEU A 40 -22.42 -7.18 18.21
N ILE A 41 -23.23 -8.22 17.99
CA ILE A 41 -24.51 -8.10 17.32
C ILE A 41 -25.58 -7.83 18.38
N ASP A 42 -26.37 -6.79 18.19
CA ASP A 42 -27.58 -6.57 18.99
C ASP A 42 -28.60 -7.69 18.70
N PRO A 43 -29.04 -8.47 19.70
CA PRO A 43 -30.04 -9.51 19.53
C PRO A 43 -31.34 -9.03 18.86
N VAL A 44 -31.70 -7.75 19.01
CA VAL A 44 -32.90 -7.15 18.40
C VAL A 44 -32.74 -6.96 16.88
N SER A 45 -31.49 -6.86 16.41
CA SER A 45 -31.16 -6.60 15.00
C SER A 45 -31.10 -7.87 14.14
N VAL A 46 -31.25 -9.06 14.74
CA VAL A 46 -31.13 -10.34 14.04
C VAL A 46 -32.52 -10.93 13.77
N GLN A 47 -32.83 -11.16 12.49
CA GLN A 47 -34.08 -11.80 12.07
C GLN A 47 -34.04 -13.33 12.21
N ASP A 48 -32.84 -13.91 12.30
CA ASP A 48 -32.64 -15.36 12.43
C ASP A 48 -33.03 -15.85 13.83
N LYS A 49 -33.86 -16.90 13.91
CA LYS A 49 -34.42 -17.41 15.17
C LYS A 49 -33.43 -18.17 16.05
N ASP A 50 -32.39 -18.75 15.45
CA ASP A 50 -31.34 -19.49 16.15
C ASP A 50 -29.96 -18.98 15.74
N THR A 51 -29.33 -18.24 16.65
CA THR A 51 -28.01 -17.61 16.49
C THR A 51 -26.94 -18.31 17.34
N LEU A 52 -27.23 -19.52 17.82
CA LEU A 52 -26.31 -20.27 18.68
C LEU A 52 -25.06 -20.73 17.93
N SER A 53 -25.20 -21.08 16.65
CA SER A 53 -24.11 -21.52 15.77
C SER A 53 -24.27 -20.92 14.38
N ILE A 54 -23.15 -20.69 13.70
CA ILE A 54 -23.16 -20.21 12.31
C ILE A 54 -23.86 -21.19 11.36
N HIS A 55 -23.83 -22.49 11.71
CA HIS A 55 -24.40 -23.59 10.92
C HIS A 55 -25.93 -23.63 10.95
N TYR A 56 -26.57 -22.86 11.82
CA TYR A 56 -28.02 -22.70 11.85
C TYR A 56 -28.49 -21.49 11.04
N LEU A 57 -27.56 -20.64 10.60
CA LEU A 57 -27.88 -19.47 9.80
C LEU A 57 -28.01 -19.85 8.33
N MET A 58 -29.03 -19.29 7.67
CA MET A 58 -29.18 -19.43 6.23
C MET A 58 -28.06 -18.71 5.49
N LEU A 59 -27.85 -19.03 4.21
CA LEU A 59 -26.95 -18.24 3.38
C LEU A 59 -27.49 -16.80 3.23
N PRO A 60 -26.61 -15.78 3.19
CA PRO A 60 -27.05 -14.41 2.98
C PRO A 60 -27.69 -14.26 1.59
N HIS A 61 -28.79 -13.53 1.53
CA HIS A 61 -29.44 -13.17 0.26
C HIS A 61 -28.72 -11.97 -0.37
N VAL A 62 -28.75 -11.90 -1.71
CA VAL A 62 -28.20 -10.77 -2.46
C VAL A 62 -29.02 -9.51 -2.13
N ARG A 63 -28.32 -8.43 -1.82
CA ARG A 63 -28.87 -7.09 -1.61
C ARG A 63 -28.54 -6.24 -2.82
N GLU A 64 -29.40 -6.28 -3.84
CA GLU A 64 -29.15 -5.62 -5.13
C GLU A 64 -29.01 -4.09 -4.97
N GLU A 65 -29.68 -3.51 -3.97
CA GLU A 65 -29.62 -2.10 -3.64
C GLU A 65 -28.23 -1.63 -3.15
N LEU A 66 -27.36 -2.55 -2.72
CA LEU A 66 -25.99 -2.24 -2.30
C LEU A 66 -24.97 -2.41 -3.43
N ILE A 67 -25.39 -2.88 -4.61
CA ILE A 67 -24.49 -3.09 -5.75
C ILE A 67 -24.29 -1.76 -6.49
N ASP A 68 -23.11 -1.17 -6.35
CA ASP A 68 -22.72 0.03 -7.10
C ASP A 68 -21.55 -0.24 -8.05
N LYS A 69 -21.90 -0.42 -9.33
CA LYS A 69 -20.93 -0.67 -10.41
C LYS A 69 -19.94 0.46 -10.62
N LYS A 70 -20.30 1.71 -10.26
CA LYS A 70 -19.37 2.84 -10.37
C LYS A 70 -18.25 2.70 -9.35
N THR A 71 -18.60 2.44 -8.09
CA THR A 71 -17.63 2.18 -7.03
C THR A 71 -16.77 0.95 -7.33
N GLU A 72 -17.36 -0.15 -7.81
CA GLU A 72 -16.60 -1.35 -8.25
C GLU A 72 -15.57 -1.01 -9.33
N SER A 73 -15.99 -0.24 -10.34
CA SER A 73 -15.12 0.18 -11.44
C SER A 73 -14.01 1.11 -10.94
N ALA A 74 -14.32 2.07 -10.07
CA ALA A 74 -13.34 2.99 -9.50
C ALA A 74 -12.27 2.26 -8.68
N VAL A 75 -12.69 1.34 -7.80
CA VAL A 75 -11.80 0.52 -6.98
C VAL A 75 -10.94 -0.39 -7.84
N SER A 76 -11.52 -1.03 -8.86
CA SER A 76 -10.77 -1.89 -9.79
C SER A 76 -9.68 -1.11 -10.55
N ARG A 77 -10.01 0.07 -11.10
CA ARG A 77 -9.04 0.94 -11.79
C ARG A 77 -7.92 1.40 -10.86
N MET A 78 -8.26 1.78 -9.63
CA MET A 78 -7.27 2.13 -8.60
C MET A 78 -6.33 0.95 -8.29
N GLN A 79 -6.87 -0.26 -8.11
CA GLN A 79 -6.07 -1.48 -7.88
C GLN A 79 -5.12 -1.76 -9.04
N SER A 80 -5.59 -1.66 -10.29
CA SER A 80 -4.74 -1.83 -11.47
C SER A 80 -3.58 -0.84 -11.49
N VAL A 81 -3.81 0.44 -11.14
CA VAL A 81 -2.74 1.44 -11.03
C VAL A 81 -1.71 1.05 -9.95
N ILE A 82 -2.17 0.58 -8.79
CA ILE A 82 -1.30 0.13 -7.70
C ILE A 82 -0.45 -1.07 -8.15
N GLU A 83 -1.05 -2.06 -8.80
CA GLU A 83 -0.34 -3.23 -9.31
C GLU A 83 0.71 -2.85 -10.35
N LEU A 84 0.36 -2.00 -11.31
CA LEU A 84 1.31 -1.47 -12.31
C LEU A 84 2.49 -0.75 -11.65
N GLY A 85 2.23 0.08 -10.64
CA GLY A 85 3.27 0.76 -9.86
C GLY A 85 4.16 -0.21 -9.08
N ARG A 86 3.59 -1.26 -8.47
CA ARG A 86 4.34 -2.31 -7.75
C ARG A 86 5.27 -3.07 -8.69
N VAL A 87 4.80 -3.45 -9.88
CA VAL A 87 5.64 -4.11 -10.89
C VAL A 87 6.84 -3.24 -11.29
N ILE A 88 6.66 -1.93 -11.43
CA ILE A 88 7.77 -1.02 -11.74
C ILE A 88 8.80 -1.01 -10.60
N ARG A 89 8.33 -0.91 -9.35
CA ARG A 89 9.21 -0.95 -8.17
C ARG A 89 9.99 -2.24 -8.06
N ASP A 90 9.32 -3.37 -8.25
CA ASP A 90 9.95 -4.70 -8.17
C ASP A 90 10.99 -4.88 -9.28
N ARG A 91 10.69 -4.42 -10.50
CA ARG A 91 11.63 -4.47 -11.63
C ARG A 91 12.90 -3.66 -11.39
N LYS A 92 12.79 -2.53 -10.67
CA LYS A 92 13.93 -1.70 -10.27
C LYS A 92 14.50 -2.07 -8.90
N THR A 93 13.96 -3.09 -8.25
CA THR A 93 14.38 -3.52 -6.90
C THR A 93 14.33 -2.35 -5.91
N ILE A 94 13.29 -1.53 -5.96
CA ILE A 94 13.09 -0.37 -5.06
C ILE A 94 12.16 -0.80 -3.92
N PRO A 95 12.66 -0.94 -2.68
CA PRO A 95 11.81 -1.29 -1.55
C PRO A 95 10.73 -0.24 -1.26
N ILE A 96 9.53 -0.69 -0.91
CA ILE A 96 8.35 0.15 -0.62
C ILE A 96 8.59 1.25 0.43
N LYS A 97 9.57 1.05 1.32
CA LYS A 97 9.98 2.00 2.37
C LYS A 97 10.62 3.29 1.82
N TYR A 98 11.11 3.28 0.58
CA TYR A 98 11.65 4.48 -0.04
C TYR A 98 10.54 5.24 -0.74
N PRO A 99 10.22 6.45 -0.28
CA PRO A 99 9.17 7.26 -0.89
C PRO A 99 9.62 7.66 -2.29
N LEU A 100 8.75 7.60 -3.30
CA LEU A 100 9.07 8.11 -4.64
C LEU A 100 8.41 9.48 -4.87
N LYS A 101 8.96 10.27 -5.79
CA LYS A 101 8.48 11.65 -6.02
C LYS A 101 7.07 11.68 -6.59
N GLU A 102 6.88 10.98 -7.70
CA GLU A 102 5.69 11.12 -8.52
C GLU A 102 5.35 9.83 -9.23
N ILE A 103 4.06 9.54 -9.29
CA ILE A 103 3.47 8.60 -10.23
C ILE A 103 2.61 9.39 -11.22
N VAL A 104 2.76 9.12 -12.51
CA VAL A 104 1.90 9.68 -13.56
C VAL A 104 1.01 8.56 -14.09
N VAL A 105 -0.29 8.74 -13.97
CA VAL A 105 -1.28 7.81 -14.49
C VAL A 105 -1.90 8.41 -15.75
N ILE A 106 -1.79 7.65 -16.84
CA ILE A 106 -2.28 8.05 -18.15
C ILE A 106 -3.41 7.11 -18.55
N HIS A 107 -4.58 7.71 -18.77
CA HIS A 107 -5.79 7.00 -19.19
C HIS A 107 -6.52 7.79 -20.26
N ARG A 108 -7.18 7.09 -21.20
CA ARG A 108 -7.89 7.73 -22.33
C ARG A 108 -9.20 8.38 -21.91
N ASP A 109 -9.93 7.67 -21.07
CA ASP A 109 -11.22 8.10 -20.54
C ASP A 109 -11.03 9.07 -19.37
N PRO A 110 -11.55 10.31 -19.44
CA PRO A 110 -11.50 11.28 -18.35
C PRO A 110 -12.31 10.86 -17.11
N GLU A 111 -13.40 10.08 -17.28
CA GLU A 111 -14.20 9.62 -16.13
C GLU A 111 -13.36 8.68 -15.26
N ALA A 112 -12.63 7.76 -15.89
CA ALA A 112 -11.63 6.91 -15.24
C ALA A 112 -10.59 7.69 -14.43
N LEU A 113 -10.12 8.83 -14.95
CA LEU A 113 -9.14 9.66 -14.25
C LEU A 113 -9.78 10.32 -13.02
N ASN A 114 -11.05 10.71 -13.09
CA ASN A 114 -11.77 11.24 -11.93
C ASN A 114 -11.99 10.15 -10.86
N ASP A 115 -12.32 8.93 -11.26
CA ASP A 115 -12.43 7.79 -10.34
C ASP A 115 -11.10 7.58 -9.59
N ILE A 116 -9.99 7.50 -10.34
CA ILE A 116 -8.64 7.33 -9.78
C ILE A 116 -8.27 8.51 -8.87
N LYS A 117 -8.65 9.74 -9.25
CA LYS A 117 -8.42 10.94 -8.45
C LYS A 117 -9.17 10.89 -7.12
N SER A 118 -10.41 10.40 -7.11
CA SER A 118 -11.19 10.28 -5.87
C SER A 118 -10.55 9.32 -4.86
N LEU A 119 -9.77 8.35 -5.36
CA LEU A 119 -9.07 7.33 -4.59
C LEU A 119 -7.55 7.56 -4.51
N GLU A 120 -7.08 8.76 -4.85
CA GLU A 120 -5.64 9.09 -4.95
C GLU A 120 -4.87 8.77 -3.67
N LYS A 121 -5.48 9.01 -2.51
CA LYS A 121 -4.87 8.77 -1.20
C LYS A 121 -4.42 7.32 -1.03
N TYR A 122 -5.23 6.35 -1.47
CA TYR A 122 -4.88 4.94 -1.39
C TYR A 122 -3.67 4.61 -2.26
N ILE A 123 -3.57 5.23 -3.45
CA ILE A 123 -2.42 5.05 -4.34
C ILE A 123 -1.15 5.64 -3.70
N ILE A 124 -1.24 6.83 -3.10
CA ILE A 124 -0.13 7.47 -2.39
C ILE A 124 0.37 6.59 -1.25
N GLU A 125 -0.52 6.06 -0.42
CA GLU A 125 -0.18 5.24 0.74
C GLU A 125 0.39 3.88 0.33
N GLU A 126 -0.29 3.17 -0.58
CA GLU A 126 0.10 1.83 -1.03
C GLU A 126 1.40 1.84 -1.84
N LEU A 127 1.59 2.85 -2.70
CA LEU A 127 2.82 3.00 -3.48
C LEU A 127 3.82 3.94 -2.82
N ASN A 128 3.62 4.43 -1.59
CA ASN A 128 4.51 5.38 -0.91
C ASN A 128 5.10 6.42 -1.90
N VAL A 129 4.23 7.19 -2.56
CA VAL A 129 4.60 8.22 -3.53
C VAL A 129 4.12 9.58 -3.05
N ARG A 130 4.86 10.66 -3.31
CA ARG A 130 4.50 11.99 -2.80
C ARG A 130 3.39 12.67 -3.60
N LYS A 131 3.24 12.33 -4.87
CA LYS A 131 2.29 12.98 -5.79
C LYS A 131 1.76 12.00 -6.84
N VAL A 132 0.47 12.07 -7.13
CA VAL A 132 -0.15 11.43 -8.30
C VAL A 132 -0.49 12.51 -9.32
N THR A 133 -0.02 12.34 -10.55
CA THR A 133 -0.36 13.22 -11.67
C THR A 133 -1.18 12.44 -12.67
N LEU A 134 -2.33 12.99 -13.04
CA LEU A 134 -3.26 12.39 -13.98
C LEU A 134 -3.14 13.10 -15.33
N SER A 135 -3.10 12.34 -16.42
CA SER A 135 -3.01 12.90 -17.78
C SER A 135 -3.77 12.05 -18.78
N THR A 136 -4.35 12.68 -19.80
CA THR A 136 -4.88 12.00 -20.98
C THR A 136 -3.88 11.99 -22.14
N ASP A 137 -2.85 12.84 -22.06
CA ASP A 137 -1.90 13.08 -23.14
C ASP A 137 -0.69 12.14 -23.01
N LYS A 138 -0.57 11.21 -23.97
CA LYS A 138 0.56 10.28 -24.10
C LYS A 138 1.78 10.94 -24.74
N SER A 139 1.55 11.85 -25.69
CA SER A 139 2.59 12.48 -26.49
C SER A 139 3.47 13.39 -25.64
N LYS A 140 2.88 14.05 -24.63
CA LYS A 140 3.60 14.88 -23.65
C LYS A 140 4.73 14.14 -22.92
N TYR A 141 4.62 12.83 -22.74
CA TYR A 141 5.60 12.02 -22.03
C TYR A 141 6.48 11.15 -22.96
N GLY A 142 6.44 11.38 -24.28
CA GLY A 142 7.29 10.66 -25.24
C GLY A 142 6.94 9.17 -25.39
N ILE A 143 5.69 8.80 -25.09
CA ILE A 143 5.25 7.41 -25.13
C ILE A 143 4.92 7.01 -26.56
N ARG A 144 5.46 5.88 -27.01
CA ARG A 144 5.08 5.24 -28.28
C ARG A 144 4.37 3.93 -28.01
N LEU A 145 3.26 3.69 -28.70
CA LEU A 145 2.64 2.36 -28.70
C LEU A 145 3.53 1.38 -29.47
N ARG A 146 3.61 0.16 -28.95
CA ARG A 146 4.24 -0.99 -29.58
C ARG A 146 3.29 -2.17 -29.46
N ALA A 147 3.19 -2.96 -30.52
CA ALA A 147 2.44 -4.21 -30.47
C ALA A 147 3.38 -5.38 -30.17
N GLU A 148 2.99 -6.21 -29.19
CA GLU A 148 3.55 -7.54 -29.00
C GLU A 148 2.56 -8.60 -29.51
N PRO A 149 2.96 -9.44 -30.46
CA PRO A 149 2.11 -10.51 -30.97
C PRO A 149 1.93 -11.63 -29.94
N ASP A 150 0.72 -12.17 -29.79
CA ASP A 150 0.51 -13.40 -29.04
C ASP A 150 1.05 -14.60 -29.84
N HIS A 151 2.21 -15.09 -29.42
CA HIS A 151 2.91 -16.17 -30.10
C HIS A 151 2.09 -17.48 -30.15
N MET A 152 1.21 -17.73 -29.19
CA MET A 152 0.46 -18.97 -29.09
C MET A 152 -0.77 -18.95 -29.99
N VAL A 153 -1.50 -17.83 -30.01
CA VAL A 153 -2.69 -17.64 -30.87
C VAL A 153 -2.26 -17.53 -32.33
N LEU A 154 -1.33 -16.63 -32.62
CA LEU A 154 -0.88 -16.38 -34.00
C LEU A 154 -0.08 -17.54 -34.59
N GLY A 155 0.67 -18.28 -33.77
CA GLY A 155 1.41 -19.46 -34.22
C GLY A 155 0.48 -20.58 -34.74
N LYS A 156 -0.66 -20.79 -34.08
CA LYS A 156 -1.66 -21.77 -34.51
C LYS A 156 -2.39 -21.34 -35.79
N ARG A 157 -2.70 -20.05 -35.91
CA ARG A 157 -3.53 -19.51 -37.02
C ARG A 157 -2.73 -19.29 -38.30
N LEU A 158 -1.54 -18.68 -38.20
CA LEU A 158 -0.78 -18.18 -39.36
C LEU A 158 0.29 -19.14 -39.88
N LYS A 159 0.66 -20.18 -39.12
CA LYS A 159 1.64 -21.23 -39.51
C LYS A 159 2.88 -20.65 -40.22
N GLY A 160 2.99 -20.83 -41.54
CA GLY A 160 4.14 -20.37 -42.35
C GLY A 160 4.28 -18.85 -42.46
N ALA A 161 3.17 -18.11 -42.41
CA ALA A 161 3.16 -16.64 -42.46
C ALA A 161 3.53 -15.98 -41.12
N PHE A 162 3.63 -16.76 -40.04
CA PHE A 162 3.84 -16.27 -38.67
C PHE A 162 5.06 -15.36 -38.52
N LYS A 163 6.21 -15.72 -39.12
CA LYS A 163 7.44 -14.91 -39.00
C LYS A 163 7.32 -13.54 -39.66
N VAL A 164 6.64 -13.48 -40.80
CA VAL A 164 6.46 -12.24 -41.58
C VAL A 164 5.51 -11.31 -40.82
N VAL A 165 4.36 -11.84 -40.40
CA VAL A 165 3.36 -11.09 -39.63
C VAL A 165 3.91 -10.62 -38.28
N MET A 166 4.70 -11.44 -37.56
CA MET A 166 5.33 -11.01 -36.29
C MET A 166 6.28 -9.82 -36.48
N THR A 167 7.02 -9.81 -37.58
CA THR A 167 7.96 -8.72 -37.88
C THR A 167 7.21 -7.45 -38.23
N ALA A 168 6.15 -7.57 -39.04
CA ALA A 168 5.27 -6.45 -39.41
C ALA A 168 4.53 -5.87 -38.19
N ILE A 169 3.98 -6.71 -37.30
CA ILE A 169 3.33 -6.27 -36.05
C ILE A 169 4.29 -5.42 -35.19
N LYS A 170 5.56 -5.83 -35.09
CA LYS A 170 6.57 -5.10 -34.32
C LYS A 170 7.00 -3.78 -34.97
N GLN A 171 6.73 -3.58 -36.27
CA GLN A 171 7.06 -2.38 -37.03
C GLN A 171 5.88 -1.42 -37.20
N LEU A 172 4.68 -1.79 -36.72
CA LEU A 172 3.52 -0.91 -36.75
C LEU A 172 3.80 0.43 -36.07
N SER A 173 3.35 1.50 -36.70
CA SER A 173 3.46 2.86 -36.17
C SER A 173 2.49 3.08 -35.00
N SER A 174 2.79 4.06 -34.14
CA SER A 174 1.91 4.40 -33.02
C SER A 174 0.51 4.83 -33.49
N GLU A 175 0.40 5.46 -34.66
CA GLU A 175 -0.86 5.90 -35.26
C GLU A 175 -1.74 4.71 -35.70
N GLU A 176 -1.13 3.70 -36.33
CA GLU A 176 -1.82 2.46 -36.72
C GLU A 176 -2.30 1.69 -35.50
N LEU A 177 -1.51 1.67 -34.43
CA LEU A 177 -1.88 1.03 -33.16
C LEU A 177 -2.98 1.81 -32.43
N GLU A 178 -3.03 3.14 -32.54
CA GLU A 178 -4.15 3.92 -32.04
C GLU A 178 -5.44 3.66 -32.81
N GLN A 179 -5.36 3.50 -34.13
CA GLN A 179 -6.49 3.10 -34.97
C GLN A 179 -6.97 1.69 -34.64
N PHE A 180 -6.05 0.73 -34.48
CA PHE A 180 -6.36 -0.62 -34.03
C PHE A 180 -7.12 -0.60 -32.70
N GLN A 181 -6.64 0.19 -31.73
CA GLN A 181 -7.29 0.31 -30.42
C GLN A 181 -8.64 1.06 -30.46
N ARG A 182 -9.02 1.67 -31.58
CA ARG A 182 -10.37 2.25 -31.79
C ARG A 182 -11.30 1.33 -32.58
N ARG A 183 -10.76 0.59 -33.55
CA ARG A 183 -11.53 -0.24 -34.48
C ARG A 183 -11.65 -1.70 -34.01
N GLY A 184 -10.77 -2.15 -33.11
CA GLY A 184 -10.66 -3.54 -32.65
C GLY A 184 -10.01 -4.50 -33.66
N THR A 185 -9.76 -4.05 -34.89
CA THR A 185 -9.17 -4.86 -35.96
C THR A 185 -8.15 -4.06 -36.78
N ILE A 186 -7.11 -4.75 -37.25
CA ILE A 186 -6.08 -4.20 -38.15
C ILE A 186 -5.67 -5.26 -39.16
N VAL A 187 -5.41 -4.85 -40.40
CA VAL A 187 -4.92 -5.76 -41.44
C VAL A 187 -3.41 -5.58 -41.56
N VAL A 188 -2.65 -6.64 -41.32
CA VAL A 188 -1.18 -6.66 -41.41
C VAL A 188 -0.77 -7.78 -42.36
N GLU A 189 -0.02 -7.46 -43.41
CA GLU A 189 0.45 -8.43 -44.43
C GLU A 189 -0.70 -9.29 -45.00
N GLY A 190 -1.87 -8.69 -45.21
CA GLY A 190 -3.06 -9.36 -45.77
C GLY A 190 -3.85 -10.22 -44.78
N HIS A 191 -3.48 -10.23 -43.49
CA HIS A 191 -4.19 -10.94 -42.43
C HIS A 191 -4.92 -9.97 -41.51
N GLU A 192 -6.20 -10.21 -41.28
CA GLU A 192 -6.97 -9.49 -40.26
C GLU A 192 -6.58 -10.00 -38.86
N LEU A 193 -6.19 -9.06 -38.01
CA LEU A 193 -5.80 -9.29 -36.62
C LEU A 193 -6.82 -8.64 -35.69
N HIS A 194 -7.10 -9.32 -34.58
CA HIS A 194 -8.06 -8.90 -33.57
C HIS A 194 -7.37 -8.65 -32.22
N GLU A 195 -8.11 -8.18 -31.22
CA GLU A 195 -7.58 -7.88 -29.87
C GLU A 195 -6.93 -9.11 -29.19
N GLU A 196 -7.38 -10.32 -29.52
CA GLU A 196 -6.79 -11.58 -29.02
C GLU A 196 -5.43 -11.93 -29.66
N ASP A 197 -5.11 -11.33 -30.81
CA ASP A 197 -3.89 -11.59 -31.56
C ASP A 197 -2.73 -10.69 -31.15
N ILE A 198 -3.04 -9.47 -30.69
CA ILE A 198 -2.07 -8.41 -30.45
C ILE A 198 -2.24 -7.84 -29.05
N ARG A 199 -1.19 -7.94 -28.25
CA ARG A 199 -1.08 -7.22 -26.99
C ARG A 199 -0.44 -5.86 -27.22
N LEU A 200 -1.18 -4.79 -26.99
CA LEU A 200 -0.63 -3.44 -27.01
C LEU A 200 0.23 -3.21 -25.76
N MET A 201 1.44 -2.73 -25.96
CA MET A 201 2.35 -2.30 -24.92
C MET A 201 2.82 -0.88 -25.21
N CYS A 202 2.93 -0.06 -24.17
CA CYS A 202 3.55 1.24 -24.30
C CYS A 202 5.06 1.08 -24.13
N THR A 203 5.83 1.45 -25.15
CA THR A 203 7.29 1.60 -25.04
C THR A 203 7.66 3.06 -24.88
N PHE A 204 8.62 3.28 -23.99
CA PHE A 204 9.08 4.58 -23.61
C PHE A 204 10.41 4.88 -24.32
N ASP A 205 10.45 5.94 -25.12
CA ASP A 205 11.69 6.39 -25.76
C ASP A 205 12.41 7.34 -24.80
N GLN A 206 13.31 6.80 -23.96
CA GLN A 206 14.02 7.55 -22.91
C GLN A 206 14.77 8.79 -23.45
N ALA A 207 15.07 8.83 -24.76
CA ALA A 207 15.85 9.87 -25.40
C ALA A 207 15.06 11.13 -25.81
N ALA A 208 13.73 11.06 -25.94
CA ALA A 208 12.97 12.06 -26.69
C ALA A 208 12.36 13.23 -25.87
N SER A 209 12.31 13.18 -24.53
CA SER A 209 11.51 14.17 -23.76
C SER A 209 12.01 14.57 -22.38
N GLY A 210 13.28 14.35 -22.03
CA GLY A 210 13.80 14.77 -20.71
C GLY A 210 13.17 14.00 -19.53
N THR A 211 12.51 12.88 -19.82
CA THR A 211 11.76 12.03 -18.88
C THR A 211 12.55 10.76 -18.51
N ALA A 212 13.87 10.74 -18.72
CA ALA A 212 14.76 9.60 -18.41
C ALA A 212 14.70 9.11 -16.94
N GLN A 213 14.09 9.90 -16.05
CA GLN A 213 13.83 9.57 -14.65
C GLN A 213 12.62 8.64 -14.43
N PHE A 214 11.75 8.48 -15.42
CA PHE A 214 10.52 7.70 -15.30
C PHE A 214 10.68 6.29 -15.86
N GLU A 215 10.08 5.33 -15.15
CA GLU A 215 9.91 3.98 -15.62
C GLU A 215 8.43 3.70 -15.89
N ALA A 216 8.16 3.00 -16.98
CA ALA A 216 6.82 2.83 -17.52
C ALA A 216 6.33 1.38 -17.40
N HIS A 217 5.06 1.23 -17.06
CA HIS A 217 4.34 -0.03 -17.24
C HIS A 217 2.88 0.23 -17.58
N SER A 218 2.33 -0.58 -18.49
CA SER A 218 0.95 -0.44 -18.97
C SER A 218 0.23 -1.77 -18.95
N ASP A 219 -1.07 -1.69 -18.74
CA ASP A 219 -2.01 -2.74 -19.10
C ASP A 219 -2.83 -2.31 -20.34
N ALA A 220 -3.97 -2.99 -20.59
CA ALA A 220 -4.83 -2.72 -21.74
C ALA A 220 -5.53 -1.34 -21.68
N GLN A 221 -5.75 -0.79 -20.47
CA GLN A 221 -6.58 0.39 -20.22
C GLN A 221 -5.76 1.59 -19.74
N ALA A 222 -4.76 1.36 -18.89
CA ALA A 222 -3.97 2.36 -18.21
C ALA A 222 -2.46 2.23 -18.48
N LEU A 223 -1.78 3.36 -18.46
CA LEU A 223 -0.33 3.45 -18.45
C LEU A 223 0.12 4.21 -17.20
N VAL A 224 1.07 3.63 -16.49
CA VAL A 224 1.66 4.22 -15.30
C VAL A 224 3.13 4.53 -15.58
N LEU A 225 3.55 5.75 -15.24
CA LEU A 225 4.94 6.17 -15.18
C LEU A 225 5.30 6.40 -13.73
N LEU A 226 6.44 5.90 -13.28
CA LEU A 226 6.91 6.08 -11.91
C LEU A 226 8.27 6.73 -11.92
N ASP A 227 8.42 7.86 -11.23
CA ASP A 227 9.73 8.51 -11.07
C ASP A 227 10.61 7.67 -10.15
N VAL A 228 11.66 7.10 -10.72
CA VAL A 228 12.62 6.25 -10.01
C VAL A 228 13.93 6.96 -9.70
N THR A 229 14.01 8.28 -9.91
CA THR A 229 15.22 9.02 -9.55
C THR A 229 15.42 8.99 -8.04
N PRO A 230 16.59 8.52 -7.56
CA PRO A 230 16.92 8.68 -6.15
C PRO A 230 17.10 10.17 -5.87
N ASP A 231 16.20 10.74 -5.08
CA ASP A 231 16.43 12.03 -4.43
C ASP A 231 17.20 11.82 -3.13
N GLN A 232 18.10 12.73 -2.80
CA GLN A 232 18.81 12.69 -1.52
C GLN A 232 17.81 12.69 -0.35
N SER A 233 16.74 13.48 -0.45
CA SER A 233 15.67 13.50 0.57
C SER A 233 14.96 12.14 0.74
N MET A 234 14.83 11.36 -0.34
CA MET A 234 14.22 10.02 -0.32
C MET A 234 15.16 8.98 0.30
N VAL A 235 16.47 9.14 0.06
CA VAL A 235 17.49 8.31 0.70
C VAL A 235 17.51 8.59 2.20
N ASP A 236 17.50 9.87 2.60
CA ASP A 236 17.48 10.30 4.01
C ASP A 236 16.24 9.77 4.75
N GLU A 237 15.04 9.95 4.19
CA GLU A 237 13.80 9.44 4.77
C GLU A 237 13.80 7.89 4.85
N GLY A 238 14.33 7.23 3.82
CA GLY A 238 14.53 5.78 3.80
C GLY A 238 15.49 5.31 4.90
N MET A 239 16.56 6.05 5.16
CA MET A 239 17.49 5.79 6.26
C MET A 239 16.81 6.00 7.62
N ALA A 240 16.00 7.05 7.79
CA ALA A 240 15.20 7.26 9.00
C ALA A 240 14.23 6.10 9.26
N ARG A 241 13.57 5.56 8.22
CA ARG A 241 12.74 4.34 8.34
C ARG A 241 13.55 3.09 8.71
N GLU A 242 14.80 2.98 8.25
CA GLU A 242 15.67 1.89 8.70
C GLU A 242 16.00 1.99 10.19
N VAL A 243 16.27 3.20 10.69
CA VAL A 243 16.46 3.46 12.14
C VAL A 243 15.21 3.05 12.93
N ILE A 244 14.02 3.48 12.50
CA ILE A 244 12.73 3.07 13.10
C ILE A 244 12.61 1.55 13.13
N ASN A 245 12.90 0.86 12.02
CA ASN A 245 12.80 -0.60 11.94
C ASN A 245 13.76 -1.29 12.93
N ARG A 246 14.99 -0.78 13.09
CA ARG A 246 15.93 -1.30 14.10
C ARG A 246 15.39 -1.13 15.51
N ILE A 247 14.88 0.05 15.85
CA ILE A 247 14.26 0.33 17.16
C ILE A 247 13.07 -0.61 17.42
N GLN A 248 12.18 -0.79 16.44
CA GLN A 248 11.00 -1.66 16.58
C GLN A 248 11.39 -3.14 16.71
N LYS A 249 12.44 -3.60 16.02
CA LYS A 249 12.99 -4.95 16.21
C LYS A 249 13.52 -5.16 17.62
N LEU A 250 14.21 -4.16 18.17
CA LEU A 250 14.72 -4.21 19.55
C LEU A 250 13.57 -4.23 20.57
N ARG A 251 12.50 -3.45 20.37
CA ARG A 251 11.28 -3.52 21.20
C ARG A 251 10.71 -4.94 21.24
N LYS A 252 10.57 -5.57 20.07
CA LYS A 252 10.08 -6.95 19.96
C LYS A 252 10.99 -7.95 20.67
N LYS A 253 12.32 -7.79 20.58
CA LYS A 253 13.28 -8.65 21.32
C LYS A 253 13.12 -8.53 22.85
N CYS A 254 12.69 -7.37 23.34
CA CYS A 254 12.39 -7.14 24.75
C CYS A 254 10.95 -7.48 25.15
N ASN A 255 10.12 -8.05 24.25
CA ASN A 255 8.69 -8.28 24.44
C ASN A 255 7.90 -7.02 24.85
N LEU A 256 8.32 -5.85 24.34
CA LEU A 256 7.64 -4.58 24.60
C LEU A 256 6.53 -4.33 23.57
N VAL A 257 5.43 -3.75 24.04
CA VAL A 257 4.31 -3.28 23.21
C VAL A 257 4.46 -1.79 22.89
N PRO A 258 3.82 -1.26 21.82
CA PRO A 258 3.94 0.15 21.44
C PRO A 258 3.46 1.16 22.51
N THR A 259 2.69 0.71 23.50
CA THR A 259 2.20 1.52 24.63
C THR A 259 3.20 1.61 25.78
N ASP A 260 4.28 0.81 25.77
CA ASP A 260 5.27 0.84 26.85
C ASP A 260 6.13 2.10 26.78
N GLU A 261 6.25 2.78 27.92
CA GLU A 261 7.11 3.96 28.04
C GLU A 261 8.58 3.57 28.03
N ILE A 262 9.28 4.03 27.00
CA ILE A 262 10.71 3.81 26.83
C ILE A 262 11.41 5.07 26.32
N THR A 263 12.69 5.19 26.62
CA THR A 263 13.57 6.19 26.00
C THR A 263 14.58 5.47 25.10
N VAL A 264 14.78 6.00 23.90
CA VAL A 264 15.74 5.46 22.93
C VAL A 264 16.96 6.37 22.89
N TYR A 265 18.12 5.82 23.18
CA TYR A 265 19.40 6.50 23.05
C TYR A 265 20.14 5.98 21.81
N TYR A 266 20.72 6.88 21.02
CA TYR A 266 21.47 6.52 19.82
C TYR A 266 22.85 7.17 19.75
N LYS A 267 23.79 6.45 19.15
CA LYS A 267 25.12 6.95 18.81
C LYS A 267 25.47 6.48 17.41
N ALA A 268 25.53 7.42 16.47
CA ALA A 268 25.98 7.17 15.12
C ALA A 268 27.48 7.46 15.00
N LYS A 269 28.24 6.51 14.46
CA LYS A 269 29.61 6.73 13.97
C LYS A 269 29.58 6.52 12.45
N SER A 270 29.70 7.61 11.72
CA SER A 270 29.80 7.58 10.25
C SER A 270 30.97 8.45 9.79
N GLU A 271 31.62 8.07 8.69
CA GLU A 271 32.47 8.99 7.95
C GLU A 271 31.56 10.14 7.43
N GLY A 272 31.80 11.37 7.90
CA GLY A 272 31.08 12.57 7.44
C GLY A 272 29.73 12.90 8.10
N GLU A 273 29.42 12.37 9.29
CA GLU A 273 28.22 12.71 10.09
C GLU A 273 26.84 12.52 9.43
N TYR A 274 26.78 11.97 8.21
CA TYR A 274 25.57 11.81 7.42
C TYR A 274 24.41 11.16 8.18
N LEU A 275 24.67 10.03 8.87
CA LEU A 275 23.62 9.33 9.61
C LEU A 275 23.09 10.15 10.80
N ASN A 276 23.95 10.96 11.44
CA ASN A 276 23.52 11.82 12.53
C ASN A 276 22.61 12.95 11.99
N ASN A 277 23.00 13.58 10.88
CA ASN A 277 22.21 14.64 10.23
C ASN A 277 20.83 14.12 9.77
N VAL A 278 20.76 12.90 9.26
CA VAL A 278 19.49 12.26 8.88
C VAL A 278 18.59 12.04 10.11
N ILE A 279 19.15 11.55 11.21
CA ILE A 279 18.38 11.32 12.45
C ILE A 279 17.87 12.65 13.00
N GLU A 280 18.72 13.67 13.05
CA GLU A 280 18.36 15.01 13.55
C GLU A 280 17.25 15.65 12.70
N SER A 281 17.43 15.68 11.37
CA SER A 281 16.44 16.25 10.44
C SER A 281 15.08 15.53 10.43
N HIS A 282 15.05 14.23 10.76
CA HIS A 282 13.82 13.42 10.78
C HIS A 282 13.37 13.04 12.18
N THR A 283 13.80 13.78 13.22
CA THR A 283 13.48 13.48 14.63
C THR A 283 11.98 13.38 14.88
N GLU A 284 11.19 14.34 14.35
CA GLU A 284 9.73 14.35 14.51
C GLU A 284 9.06 13.16 13.84
N PHE A 285 9.52 12.81 12.63
CA PHE A 285 9.02 11.65 11.88
C PHE A 285 9.30 10.33 12.63
N ILE A 286 10.50 10.19 13.19
CA ILE A 286 10.86 9.03 14.00
C ILE A 286 10.00 8.99 15.26
N PHE A 287 9.89 10.12 15.98
CA PHE A 287 9.09 10.24 17.19
C PHE A 287 7.61 9.89 16.97
N ALA A 288 7.00 10.41 15.90
CA ALA A 288 5.61 10.12 15.54
C ALA A 288 5.37 8.61 15.33
N THR A 289 6.36 7.90 14.79
CA THR A 289 6.24 6.47 14.48
C THR A 289 6.54 5.58 15.69
N ILE A 290 7.56 5.89 16.48
CA ILE A 290 7.95 5.07 17.64
C ILE A 290 7.20 5.47 18.92
N LYS A 291 6.63 6.68 18.99
CA LYS A 291 5.97 7.25 20.18
C LYS A 291 6.87 7.22 21.43
N ALA A 292 8.16 7.45 21.23
CA ALA A 292 9.17 7.44 22.30
C ALA A 292 10.24 8.49 22.02
N PRO A 293 10.77 9.16 23.06
CA PRO A 293 11.85 10.12 22.91
C PRO A 293 13.11 9.45 22.36
N LEU A 294 13.69 10.06 21.33
CA LEU A 294 14.97 9.69 20.75
C LEU A 294 16.02 10.73 21.20
N LYS A 295 17.08 10.28 21.88
CA LYS A 295 18.12 11.15 22.45
C LYS A 295 19.52 10.69 22.00
N PRO A 296 20.47 11.61 21.78
CA PRO A 296 21.86 11.23 21.58
C PRO A 296 22.45 10.67 22.89
N TYR A 297 23.52 9.87 22.77
CA TYR A 297 24.33 9.45 23.92
C TYR A 297 24.94 10.66 24.67
N PRO A 298 25.29 10.53 25.96
CA PRO A 298 25.33 9.29 26.75
C PRO A 298 23.98 8.89 27.37
N VAL A 299 23.83 7.60 27.67
CA VAL A 299 22.72 7.08 28.49
C VAL A 299 22.94 7.51 29.94
N PRO A 300 21.99 8.17 30.61
CA PRO A 300 22.11 8.53 32.02
C PRO A 300 22.26 7.29 32.90
N THR A 301 23.14 7.34 33.90
CA THR A 301 23.37 6.22 34.83
C THR A 301 22.13 5.83 35.66
N ALA A 302 21.15 6.73 35.76
CA ALA A 302 19.88 6.51 36.46
C ALA A 302 18.88 5.65 35.66
N ASP A 303 19.04 5.56 34.34
CA ASP A 303 18.09 4.86 33.49
C ASP A 303 18.41 3.36 33.41
N LYS A 304 17.38 2.52 33.62
CA LYS A 304 17.53 1.07 33.52
C LYS A 304 17.59 0.64 32.06
N ILE A 305 18.77 0.19 31.62
CA ILE A 305 19.00 -0.36 30.29
C ILE A 305 18.21 -1.67 30.12
N LEU A 306 17.40 -1.74 29.07
CA LEU A 306 16.64 -2.93 28.67
C LEU A 306 17.40 -3.77 27.65
N ILE A 307 17.97 -3.11 26.64
CA ILE A 307 18.79 -3.74 25.60
C ILE A 307 19.72 -2.69 24.98
N GLN A 308 20.90 -3.14 24.57
CA GLN A 308 21.89 -2.37 23.82
C GLN A 308 22.35 -3.19 22.62
N GLU A 309 22.30 -2.63 21.43
CA GLU A 309 22.73 -3.31 20.20
C GLU A 309 23.51 -2.36 19.29
N LYS A 310 24.60 -2.85 18.72
CA LYS A 310 25.38 -2.18 17.67
C LYS A 310 25.03 -2.81 16.34
N THR A 311 24.66 -1.99 15.37
CA THR A 311 24.23 -2.44 14.03
C THR A 311 24.87 -1.58 12.96
N GLN A 312 25.16 -2.18 11.79
CA GLN A 312 25.56 -1.42 10.62
C GLN A 312 24.36 -1.08 9.74
N LEU A 313 24.31 0.18 9.31
CA LEU A 313 23.34 0.71 8.35
C LEU A 313 24.11 1.34 7.18
N LYS A 314 24.14 0.64 6.04
CA LYS A 314 24.77 1.07 4.78
C LYS A 314 26.17 1.69 4.95
N GLY A 315 27.03 1.05 5.75
CA GLY A 315 28.41 1.49 5.99
C GLY A 315 28.59 2.45 7.18
N SER A 316 27.52 2.85 7.87
CA SER A 316 27.59 3.59 9.13
C SER A 316 27.31 2.70 10.34
N ASP A 317 28.06 2.87 11.41
CA ASP A 317 27.83 2.17 12.68
C ASP A 317 26.78 2.93 13.49
N LEU A 318 25.70 2.24 13.88
CA LEU A 318 24.66 2.77 14.74
C LEU A 318 24.55 1.92 16.01
N GLU A 319 24.79 2.55 17.13
CA GLU A 319 24.58 1.97 18.46
C GLU A 319 23.27 2.50 19.04
N ILE A 320 22.37 1.59 19.44
CA ILE A 320 21.05 1.92 20.00
C ILE A 320 20.95 1.28 21.39
N THR A 321 20.53 2.07 22.38
CA THR A 321 20.16 1.59 23.71
C THR A 321 18.72 1.97 24.03
N LEU A 322 17.93 0.99 24.44
CA LEU A 322 16.60 1.23 24.98
C LEU A 322 16.66 1.19 26.49
N THR A 323 16.12 2.23 27.13
CA THR A 323 15.93 2.27 28.57
C THR A 323 14.44 2.25 28.89
N ARG A 324 14.08 1.70 30.05
CA ARG A 324 12.72 1.85 30.57
C ARG A 324 12.51 3.34 30.84
N GLY A 325 11.39 3.89 30.38
CA GLY A 325 11.08 5.30 30.60
C GLY A 325 11.23 5.61 32.08
N SER A 326 12.13 6.53 32.41
CA SER A 326 12.08 7.17 33.71
C SER A 326 10.77 7.95 33.71
N SER A 327 9.78 7.43 34.45
CA SER A 327 8.74 8.31 34.94
C SER A 327 9.50 9.43 35.63
N VAL A 328 9.50 10.64 35.05
CA VAL A 328 9.73 11.81 35.88
C VAL A 328 8.72 11.62 37.03
N PRO A 329 9.13 11.66 38.31
CA PRO A 329 8.15 11.79 39.36
C PRO A 329 7.54 13.18 39.17
N GLY A 330 6.56 13.28 38.26
CA GLY A 330 5.49 14.25 38.41
C GLY A 330 4.89 14.03 39.79
N PRO A 331 4.33 15.09 40.42
CA PRO A 331 3.86 15.00 41.78
C PRO A 331 3.00 13.75 41.92
N ALA A 332 3.35 12.89 42.87
CA ALA A 332 2.66 11.64 43.13
C ALA A 332 1.19 11.96 43.46
N CYS A 333 0.36 11.98 42.45
CA CYS A 333 -1.09 11.92 42.55
C CYS A 333 -1.51 10.75 41.70
N ALA A 334 -1.28 9.55 42.23
CA ALA A 334 -2.20 8.46 41.97
C ALA A 334 -3.60 9.03 42.23
N TYR A 335 -4.52 8.86 41.28
CA TYR A 335 -5.91 9.27 41.42
C TYR A 335 -6.40 8.88 42.83
N VAL A 336 -6.55 9.88 43.70
CA VAL A 336 -7.20 9.69 44.98
C VAL A 336 -8.67 9.55 44.64
N ASN A 337 -9.19 8.32 44.76
CA ASN A 337 -10.63 8.09 44.75
C ASN A 337 -11.21 8.79 45.99
N LEU A 338 -11.60 10.06 45.81
CA LEU A 338 -12.38 10.78 46.81
C LEU A 338 -13.81 10.27 46.72
N ASN A 339 -14.15 9.33 47.61
CA ASN A 339 -15.55 9.03 47.91
C ASN A 339 -16.13 10.21 48.69
N ILE A 340 -16.82 11.10 47.98
CA ILE A 340 -17.59 12.15 48.62
C ILE A 340 -18.86 11.51 49.18
N CYS A 341 -18.87 11.30 50.50
CA CYS A 341 -20.08 10.93 51.22
C CYS A 341 -21.05 12.12 51.24
N THR A 342 -22.00 12.16 50.32
CA THR A 342 -23.23 12.92 50.51
C THR A 342 -24.27 11.99 51.12
N ASN A 343 -24.56 12.19 52.41
CA ASN A 343 -25.60 11.52 53.20
C ASN A 343 -25.35 10.04 53.57
N GLY A 344 -24.40 9.81 54.49
CA GLY A 344 -24.61 8.91 55.63
C GLY A 344 -24.86 7.42 55.39
N SER A 345 -24.51 6.84 54.24
CA SER A 345 -24.51 5.38 54.08
C SER A 345 -23.52 4.92 53.01
N GLU A 346 -22.42 4.30 53.44
CA GLU A 346 -21.52 3.54 52.56
C GLU A 346 -22.18 2.17 52.24
N GLN A 347 -22.26 1.81 50.96
CA GLN A 347 -22.40 0.41 50.54
C GLN A 347 -21.15 0.06 49.73
N GLY A 348 -20.43 -0.96 50.19
CA GLY A 348 -19.22 -1.51 49.58
C GLY A 348 -19.49 -2.63 48.59
#